data_AF-A0A926Q1H7-F1
#
_entry.id   AF-A0A926Q1H7-F1
#
_cell.length_a   1.000
_cell.length_b   1.000
_cell.length_c   1.000
_cell.angle_alpha   90.00
_cell.angle_beta   90.00
_cell.angle_gamma   90.00
#
_symmetry.space_group_name_H-M   'P 1'
#
loop_
_entity.id
_entity.type
_entity.pdbx_description
1 polymer ?
#
loop_
_entity_poly.entity_id
_entity_poly.type
_entity_poly.pdbx_seq_one_letter_code
_entity_poly.pdbx_strand_id
1 'polypeptide(L)'
;MVAKRFPYLLGHGEISYLYGVERQTSQLWRTREVLPEPDFVVSGNPCWFLPTVLGMTESGVREVDPQRLKEFKAERRRWVVVDDVDDLPPVIGLKEIPWIFGKKYGDIYQWRTRNSLAAEDAMVSGSPLWLLDTILADAEARGRAVIPEAVERIRAGEREGLKPRGRKRSATPKPPPPELPPTRSFKPGEADLEDLTAFVQEIWAAGLTVSVRAKR
;
A
#
# COMPACT_ATOMS: atom_id res chain seq x y z
N MET A 1 -29.29 -3.28 -17.78
CA MET A 1 -28.33 -2.72 -16.82
C MET A 1 -27.22 -3.73 -16.61
N VAL A 2 -25.99 -3.44 -17.03
CA VAL A 2 -24.85 -4.33 -16.74
C VAL A 2 -24.62 -4.30 -15.23
N ALA A 3 -24.67 -5.46 -14.58
CA ALA A 3 -24.30 -5.55 -13.17
C ALA A 3 -22.86 -5.04 -13.02
N LYS A 4 -22.68 -3.86 -12.44
CA LYS A 4 -21.37 -3.22 -12.30
C LYS A 4 -20.55 -4.04 -11.29
N ARG A 5 -19.52 -4.72 -11.78
CA ARG A 5 -18.66 -5.62 -11.01
C ARG A 5 -17.43 -4.87 -10.52
N PHE A 6 -17.03 -5.11 -9.28
CA PHE A 6 -15.86 -4.45 -8.70
C PHE A 6 -14.56 -5.01 -9.32
N PRO A 7 -13.57 -4.19 -9.68
CA PRO A 7 -12.32 -4.66 -10.28
C PRO A 7 -11.39 -5.34 -9.26
N TYR A 8 -10.55 -6.28 -9.71
CA TYR A 8 -9.45 -6.80 -8.90
C TYR A 8 -8.38 -5.74 -8.63
N LEU A 9 -8.64 -4.93 -7.61
CA LEU A 9 -7.71 -3.95 -7.06
C LEU A 9 -6.96 -4.53 -5.87
N LEU A 10 -5.64 -4.33 -5.90
CA LEU A 10 -4.73 -4.79 -4.88
C LEU A 10 -4.04 -3.59 -4.27
N GLY A 11 -3.92 -3.57 -2.95
CA GLY A 11 -2.91 -2.75 -2.27
C GLY A 11 -1.81 -3.63 -1.70
N HIS A 12 -0.94 -3.03 -0.90
CA HIS A 12 0.18 -3.74 -0.28
C HIS A 12 -0.23 -4.96 0.57
N GLY A 13 -1.41 -4.95 1.18
CA GLY A 13 -1.94 -6.07 1.96
C GLY A 13 -2.23 -7.28 1.08
N GLU A 14 -2.97 -7.07 0.00
CA GLU A 14 -3.30 -8.11 -0.98
C GLU A 14 -2.04 -8.65 -1.66
N ILE A 15 -1.12 -7.77 -2.06
CA ILE A 15 0.18 -8.18 -2.63
C ILE A 15 0.96 -9.02 -1.62
N SER A 16 1.07 -8.58 -0.36
CA SER A 16 1.80 -9.32 0.67
C SER A 16 1.21 -10.72 0.92
N TYR A 17 -0.13 -10.83 0.88
CA TYR A 17 -0.82 -12.11 0.95
C TYR A 17 -0.48 -13.00 -0.23
N LEU A 18 -0.61 -12.53 -1.48
CA LEU A 18 -0.35 -13.33 -2.68
C LEU A 18 1.10 -13.85 -2.78
N TYR A 19 2.08 -13.07 -2.33
CA TYR A 19 3.50 -13.43 -2.39
C TYR A 19 4.03 -14.13 -1.12
N GLY A 20 3.20 -14.29 -0.09
CA GLY A 20 3.62 -14.86 1.19
C GLY A 20 4.76 -14.10 1.84
N VAL A 21 4.68 -12.78 1.84
CA VAL A 21 5.64 -11.87 2.45
C VAL A 21 4.95 -10.95 3.46
N GLU A 22 5.74 -10.26 4.27
CA GLU A 22 5.25 -9.22 5.16
C GLU A 22 4.81 -7.98 4.35
N ARG A 23 3.84 -7.22 4.88
CA ARG A 23 3.37 -5.99 4.24
C ARG A 23 4.49 -4.97 3.99
N GLN A 24 5.49 -4.93 4.88
CA GLN A 24 6.67 -4.07 4.75
C GLN A 24 7.52 -4.44 3.53
N THR A 25 7.58 -5.72 3.16
CA THR A 25 8.30 -6.20 1.98
C THR A 25 7.67 -5.66 0.70
N SER A 26 6.33 -5.69 0.58
CA SER A 26 5.63 -5.09 -0.57
C SER A 26 5.85 -3.57 -0.68
N GLN A 27 5.93 -2.87 0.45
CA GLN A 27 6.27 -1.43 0.46
C GLN A 27 7.72 -1.17 0.02
N LEU A 28 8.64 -2.04 0.43
CA LEU A 28 10.04 -1.97 0.02
C LEU A 28 10.19 -2.25 -1.48
N TRP A 29 9.42 -3.18 -2.04
CA TRP A 29 9.41 -3.45 -3.48
C TRP A 29 9.04 -2.22 -4.30
N ARG A 30 8.06 -1.43 -3.85
CA ARG A 30 7.74 -0.16 -4.50
C ARG A 30 8.91 0.82 -4.48
N THR A 31 9.62 0.90 -3.35
CA THR A 31 10.76 1.82 -3.19
C THR A 31 12.00 1.38 -3.98
N ARG A 32 12.10 0.08 -4.29
CA ARG A 32 13.19 -0.52 -5.08
C ARG A 32 12.81 -0.71 -6.54
N GLU A 33 11.68 -0.17 -6.97
CA GLU A 33 11.18 -0.28 -8.35
C GLU A 33 10.94 -1.73 -8.82
N VAL A 34 10.82 -2.66 -7.86
CA VAL A 34 10.48 -4.07 -8.10
C VAL A 34 8.96 -4.24 -8.30
N LEU A 35 8.18 -3.49 -7.53
CA LEU A 35 6.74 -3.32 -7.75
C LEU A 35 6.59 -2.08 -8.64
N PRO A 36 5.97 -2.20 -9.84
CA PRO A 36 5.76 -1.06 -10.73
C PRO A 36 4.99 0.07 -10.05
N GLU A 37 4.99 1.24 -10.69
CA GLU A 37 4.10 2.33 -10.29
C GLU A 37 2.64 1.85 -10.23
N PRO A 38 1.83 2.39 -9.29
CA PRO A 38 0.44 1.96 -9.15
C PRO A 38 -0.36 2.33 -10.40
N ASP A 39 -1.14 1.37 -10.90
CA ASP A 39 -2.06 1.60 -12.02
C ASP A 39 -3.12 2.66 -11.66
N PHE A 40 -3.45 2.78 -10.38
CA PHE A 40 -4.50 3.65 -9.90
C PHE A 40 -4.26 4.16 -8.47
N VAL A 41 -4.80 5.33 -8.14
CA VAL A 41 -4.75 5.91 -6.79
C VAL A 41 -6.16 6.24 -6.34
N VAL A 42 -6.52 5.79 -5.13
CA VAL A 42 -7.83 6.07 -4.53
C VAL A 42 -7.71 6.46 -3.06
N SER A 43 -8.30 7.59 -2.69
CA SER A 43 -8.17 8.18 -1.35
C SER A 43 -6.71 8.37 -0.91
N GLY A 44 -5.81 8.60 -1.87
CA GLY A 44 -4.38 8.74 -1.67
C GLY A 44 -3.63 7.43 -1.34
N ASN A 45 -4.25 6.27 -1.54
CA ASN A 45 -3.61 4.96 -1.45
C ASN A 45 -3.28 4.42 -2.86
N PRO A 46 -2.08 3.85 -3.06
CA PRO A 46 -1.73 3.19 -4.31
C PRO A 46 -2.49 1.87 -4.45
N CYS A 47 -3.00 1.62 -5.65
CA CYS A 47 -3.66 0.39 -6.04
C CYS A 47 -3.08 -0.12 -7.36
N TRP A 48 -3.02 -1.44 -7.47
CA TRP A 48 -2.59 -2.13 -8.68
C TRP A 48 -3.68 -3.06 -9.19
N PHE A 49 -3.69 -3.30 -10.49
CA PHE A 49 -4.49 -4.35 -11.09
C PHE A 49 -3.83 -5.72 -10.84
N LEU A 50 -4.67 -6.75 -10.77
CA LEU A 50 -4.18 -8.12 -10.62
C LEU A 50 -3.14 -8.51 -11.70
N PRO A 51 -3.37 -8.27 -13.00
CA PRO A 51 -2.39 -8.54 -14.06
C PRO A 51 -1.04 -7.85 -13.83
N THR A 52 -1.05 -6.57 -13.46
CA THR A 52 0.16 -5.80 -13.14
C THR A 52 0.98 -6.47 -12.03
N VAL A 53 0.29 -6.92 -10.97
CA VAL A 53 0.94 -7.62 -9.85
C VAL A 53 1.43 -9.02 -10.25
N LEU A 54 0.69 -9.75 -11.09
CA LEU A 54 1.12 -11.07 -11.58
C LEU A 54 2.28 -10.98 -12.58
N GLY A 55 2.43 -9.83 -13.26
CA GLY A 55 3.52 -9.55 -14.20
C GLY A 55 4.87 -9.29 -13.54
N MET A 56 4.94 -9.13 -12.20
CA MET A 56 6.18 -8.93 -11.44
C MET A 56 7.01 -10.22 -11.37
N THR A 57 7.59 -10.64 -12.49
CA THR A 57 8.40 -11.87 -12.58
C THR A 57 9.87 -11.62 -12.86
N GLU A 58 10.33 -10.36 -12.79
CA GLU A 58 11.76 -10.05 -12.94
C GLU A 58 12.60 -10.75 -11.86
N SER A 59 13.82 -11.13 -12.26
CA SER A 59 14.70 -12.06 -11.54
C SER A 59 14.90 -11.65 -10.06
N GLY A 60 14.41 -12.49 -9.15
CA GLY A 60 14.62 -12.33 -7.70
C GLY A 60 13.35 -12.01 -6.89
N VAL A 61 12.21 -11.78 -7.54
CA VAL A 61 10.90 -11.72 -6.86
C VAL A 61 10.41 -13.14 -6.60
N ARG A 62 9.83 -13.40 -5.41
CA ARG A 62 9.14 -14.67 -5.14
C ARG A 62 8.00 -14.84 -6.14
N GLU A 63 7.68 -16.06 -6.54
CA GLU A 63 6.47 -16.28 -7.34
C GLU A 63 5.21 -16.13 -6.48
N VAL A 64 4.10 -15.77 -7.12
CA VAL A 64 2.78 -15.78 -6.48
C VAL A 64 2.41 -17.21 -6.13
N ASP A 65 1.96 -17.42 -4.89
CA ASP A 65 1.46 -18.71 -4.44
C ASP A 65 0.14 -19.05 -5.18
N PRO A 66 0.10 -20.10 -6.02
CA PRO A 66 -1.09 -20.43 -6.82
C PRO A 66 -2.31 -20.75 -5.95
N GLN A 67 -2.11 -21.32 -4.76
CA GLN A 67 -3.18 -21.64 -3.83
C GLN A 67 -3.79 -20.37 -3.25
N ARG A 68 -2.96 -19.41 -2.85
CA ARG A 68 -3.43 -18.10 -2.37
C ARG A 68 -4.13 -17.29 -3.44
N LEU A 69 -3.64 -17.34 -4.68
CA LEU A 69 -4.32 -16.70 -5.80
C LEU A 69 -5.71 -17.29 -6.03
N LYS A 70 -5.84 -18.61 -5.94
CA LYS A 70 -7.11 -19.32 -6.04
C LYS A 70 -8.07 -18.91 -4.92
N GLU A 71 -7.60 -18.89 -3.67
CA GLU A 71 -8.37 -18.44 -2.51
C GLU A 71 -8.81 -16.97 -2.64
N PHE A 72 -7.88 -16.08 -3.01
CA PHE A 72 -8.15 -14.66 -3.24
C PHE A 72 -9.26 -14.42 -4.25
N LYS A 73 -9.23 -15.13 -5.38
CA LYS A 73 -10.28 -15.08 -6.41
C LYS A 73 -11.59 -15.72 -5.93
N ALA A 74 -11.52 -16.80 -5.15
CA ALA A 74 -12.69 -17.51 -4.65
C ALA A 74 -13.48 -16.72 -3.60
N GLU A 75 -12.83 -15.86 -2.82
CA GLU A 75 -13.50 -14.90 -1.92
C GLU A 75 -14.19 -13.76 -2.70
N ARG A 76 -13.63 -13.41 -3.86
CA ARG A 76 -14.01 -12.24 -4.68
C ARG A 76 -14.65 -12.66 -6.00
N ARG A 77 -15.54 -13.66 -5.99
CA ARG A 77 -16.08 -14.28 -7.21
C ARG A 77 -16.81 -13.33 -8.15
N ARG A 78 -17.30 -12.20 -7.62
CA ARG A 78 -18.03 -11.19 -8.40
C ARG A 78 -17.10 -10.11 -8.97
N TRP A 79 -15.81 -10.15 -8.65
CA TRP A 79 -14.86 -9.16 -9.13
C TRP A 79 -14.41 -9.49 -10.56
N VAL A 80 -14.00 -8.47 -11.30
CA VAL A 80 -13.56 -8.58 -12.69
C VAL A 80 -12.09 -8.23 -12.83
N VAL A 81 -11.43 -8.92 -13.75
CA VAL A 81 -10.08 -8.53 -14.18
C VAL A 81 -10.23 -7.32 -15.09
N VAL A 82 -9.38 -6.33 -14.84
CA VAL A 82 -9.26 -5.10 -15.62
C VAL A 82 -7.77 -4.94 -15.89
N ASP A 83 -7.42 -4.73 -17.16
CA ASP A 83 -6.04 -4.62 -17.62
C ASP A 83 -5.65 -3.15 -17.92
N ASP A 84 -6.64 -2.27 -18.09
CA ASP A 84 -6.47 -0.85 -18.45
C ASP A 84 -7.25 0.06 -17.49
N VAL A 85 -6.68 1.22 -17.17
CA VAL A 85 -7.33 2.25 -16.35
C VAL A 85 -8.57 2.84 -17.04
N ASP A 86 -8.60 2.86 -18.38
CA ASP A 86 -9.74 3.37 -19.15
C ASP A 86 -10.97 2.46 -19.02
N ASP A 87 -10.74 1.17 -18.77
CA ASP A 87 -11.80 0.16 -18.51
C ASP A 87 -12.22 0.11 -17.04
N LEU A 88 -11.56 0.89 -16.16
CA LEU A 88 -11.85 0.90 -14.74
C LEU A 88 -13.18 1.62 -14.49
N PRO A 89 -14.20 0.95 -13.88
CA PRO A 89 -15.37 1.69 -13.43
C PRO A 89 -14.93 2.74 -12.40
N PRO A 90 -15.60 3.90 -12.29
CA PRO A 90 -15.17 4.93 -11.35
C PRO A 90 -15.21 4.42 -9.90
N VAL A 91 -14.04 4.02 -9.37
CA VAL A 91 -13.86 3.59 -7.98
C VAL A 91 -13.46 4.79 -7.15
N ILE A 92 -14.09 4.93 -5.99
CA ILE A 92 -13.85 5.99 -5.02
C ILE A 92 -13.62 5.42 -3.63
N GLY A 93 -12.86 6.14 -2.82
CA GLY A 93 -12.70 5.83 -1.41
C GLY A 93 -13.34 6.90 -0.54
N LEU A 94 -13.14 6.76 0.77
CA LEU A 94 -13.82 7.59 1.77
C LEU A 94 -13.50 9.10 1.66
N LYS A 95 -12.36 9.47 1.07
CA LYS A 95 -11.95 10.87 0.93
C LYS A 95 -12.56 11.59 -0.26
N GLU A 96 -12.94 10.87 -1.31
CA GLU A 96 -13.58 11.46 -2.49
C GLU A 96 -15.07 11.73 -2.25
N ILE A 97 -15.73 10.94 -1.38
CA ILE A 97 -17.15 11.08 -1.05
C ILE A 97 -17.54 12.49 -0.54
N PRO A 98 -16.75 13.17 0.32
CA PRO A 98 -16.95 14.57 0.66
C PRO A 98 -17.18 15.51 -0.52
N TRP A 99 -16.50 15.29 -1.65
CA TRP A 99 -16.64 16.12 -2.85
C TRP A 99 -18.03 15.94 -3.47
N ILE A 100 -18.54 14.71 -3.48
CA ILE A 100 -19.86 14.35 -4.03
C ILE A 100 -20.98 15.05 -3.25
N PHE A 101 -20.88 15.12 -1.92
CA PHE A 101 -21.95 15.64 -1.07
C PHE A 101 -21.74 17.08 -0.59
N GLY A 102 -20.61 17.71 -0.91
CA GLY A 102 -20.24 19.02 -0.36
C GLY A 102 -20.12 19.01 1.17
N LYS A 103 -19.62 17.91 1.75
CA LYS A 103 -19.52 17.72 3.21
C LYS A 103 -18.07 17.69 3.67
N LYS A 104 -17.87 17.78 4.98
CA LYS A 104 -16.54 17.55 5.57
C LYS A 104 -16.29 16.05 5.66
N TYR A 105 -15.01 15.66 5.62
CA TYR A 105 -14.60 14.27 5.81
C TYR A 105 -15.18 13.64 7.10
N GLY A 106 -15.20 14.40 8.20
CA GLY A 106 -15.76 13.93 9.47
C GLY A 106 -17.25 13.56 9.40
N ASP A 107 -18.04 14.28 8.61
CA ASP A 107 -19.47 14.02 8.45
C ASP A 107 -19.68 12.68 7.71
N ILE A 108 -18.95 12.48 6.61
CA ILE A 108 -19.00 11.25 5.83
C ILE A 108 -18.47 10.06 6.63
N TYR A 109 -17.40 10.25 7.42
CA TYR A 109 -16.89 9.23 8.31
C TYR A 109 -17.96 8.79 9.33
N GLN A 110 -18.68 9.74 9.93
CA GLN A 110 -19.80 9.43 10.83
C GLN A 110 -20.95 8.71 10.13
N TRP A 111 -21.26 9.07 8.87
CA TRP A 111 -22.26 8.35 8.10
C TRP A 111 -21.87 6.89 7.92
N ARG A 112 -20.61 6.61 7.57
CA ARG A 112 -20.11 5.23 7.46
C ARG A 112 -20.20 4.48 8.78
N THR A 113 -19.68 5.04 9.88
CA THR A 113 -19.65 4.32 11.18
C THR A 113 -21.04 4.08 11.78
N ARG A 114 -22.03 4.90 11.41
CA ARG A 114 -23.44 4.74 11.81
C ARG A 114 -24.27 3.96 10.78
N ASN A 115 -23.64 3.33 9.78
CA ASN A 115 -24.34 2.61 8.69
C ASN A 115 -25.39 3.47 7.97
N SER A 116 -25.14 4.77 7.90
CA SER A 116 -25.93 5.77 7.16
C SER A 116 -25.30 6.08 5.79
N LEU A 117 -24.37 5.24 5.34
CA LEU A 117 -23.81 5.23 3.98
C LEU A 117 -24.03 3.83 3.41
N ALA A 118 -24.03 3.69 2.09
CA ALA A 118 -23.97 2.36 1.47
C ALA A 118 -22.80 1.54 2.03
N ALA A 119 -23.01 0.23 2.15
CA ALA A 119 -21.94 -0.71 2.44
C ALA A 119 -20.84 -0.60 1.38
N GLU A 120 -19.58 -0.76 1.79
CA GLU A 120 -18.45 -0.81 0.86
C GLU A 120 -18.56 -1.97 -0.12
N ASP A 121 -18.24 -1.70 -1.39
CA ASP A 121 -18.15 -2.72 -2.42
C ASP A 121 -16.89 -3.59 -2.24
N ALA A 122 -15.85 -3.01 -1.62
CA ALA A 122 -14.60 -3.69 -1.35
C ALA A 122 -13.84 -3.09 -0.16
N MET A 123 -13.02 -3.93 0.48
CA MET A 123 -11.97 -3.51 1.39
C MET A 123 -10.61 -3.87 0.77
N VAL A 124 -9.81 -2.86 0.46
CA VAL A 124 -8.47 -3.04 -0.15
C VAL A 124 -7.43 -2.47 0.80
N SER A 125 -6.55 -3.34 1.30
CA SER A 125 -5.46 -2.96 2.22
C SER A 125 -5.92 -2.19 3.46
N GLY A 126 -7.15 -2.48 3.93
CA GLY A 126 -7.81 -1.83 5.04
C GLY A 126 -8.49 -0.49 4.70
N SER A 127 -8.59 -0.14 3.42
CA SER A 127 -9.32 1.04 2.95
C SER A 127 -10.66 0.62 2.34
N PRO A 128 -11.80 1.18 2.79
CA PRO A 128 -13.10 0.89 2.20
C PRO A 128 -13.24 1.63 0.87
N LEU A 129 -13.72 0.93 -0.14
CA LEU A 129 -13.91 1.42 -1.51
C LEU A 129 -15.34 1.17 -1.98
N TRP A 130 -15.82 2.05 -2.85
CA TRP A 130 -17.11 1.97 -3.50
C TRP A 130 -16.96 2.20 -5.00
N LEU A 131 -17.87 1.64 -5.77
CA LEU A 131 -18.20 2.16 -7.09
C LEU A 131 -18.91 3.50 -6.90
N LEU A 132 -18.60 4.48 -7.75
CA LEU A 132 -19.26 5.78 -7.75
C LEU A 132 -20.79 5.60 -7.84
N ASP A 133 -21.25 4.69 -8.69
CA ASP A 133 -22.68 4.40 -8.85
C ASP A 133 -23.33 3.86 -7.58
N THR A 134 -22.61 3.10 -6.75
CA THR A 134 -23.12 2.64 -5.45
C THR A 134 -23.44 3.83 -4.54
N ILE A 135 -22.55 4.83 -4.51
CA ILE A 135 -22.76 6.05 -3.73
C ILE A 135 -23.86 6.94 -4.33
N LEU A 136 -23.94 7.04 -5.66
CA LEU A 136 -25.00 7.81 -6.32
C LEU A 136 -26.39 7.19 -6.11
N ALA A 137 -26.50 5.86 -6.20
CA ALA A 137 -27.74 5.15 -5.92
C ALA A 137 -28.16 5.29 -4.45
N ASP A 138 -27.22 5.24 -3.49
CA ASP A 138 -27.50 5.50 -2.07
C ASP A 138 -27.93 6.94 -1.82
N ALA A 139 -27.31 7.90 -2.52
CA ALA A 139 -27.70 9.30 -2.46
C ALA A 139 -29.15 9.50 -2.91
N GLU A 140 -29.52 8.92 -4.05
CA GLU A 140 -30.88 8.95 -4.59
C GLU A 140 -31.88 8.31 -3.62
N ALA A 141 -31.60 7.08 -3.18
CA ALA A 141 -32.48 6.33 -2.27
C ALA A 141 -32.72 7.05 -0.93
N ARG A 142 -31.76 7.88 -0.48
CA ARG A 142 -31.85 8.65 0.76
C ARG A 142 -32.22 10.12 0.54
N GLY A 143 -32.51 10.55 -0.69
CA GLY A 143 -32.86 11.93 -1.02
C GLY A 143 -31.74 12.94 -0.72
N ARG A 144 -30.48 12.56 -0.88
CA ARG A 144 -29.31 13.42 -0.63
C ARG A 144 -28.93 14.19 -1.88
N ALA A 145 -28.69 15.50 -1.71
CA ALA A 145 -28.15 16.33 -2.77
C ALA A 145 -26.70 15.92 -3.11
N VAL A 146 -26.41 15.85 -4.41
CA VAL A 146 -25.10 15.56 -4.98
C VAL A 146 -24.63 16.78 -5.75
N ILE A 147 -23.33 17.08 -5.70
CA ILE A 147 -22.66 18.12 -6.49
C ILE A 147 -22.29 17.52 -7.85
N PRO A 148 -22.98 17.88 -8.96
CA PRO A 148 -22.73 17.27 -10.27
C PRO A 148 -21.31 17.48 -10.77
N GLU A 149 -20.74 18.67 -10.54
CA GLU A 149 -19.39 19.01 -10.98
C GLU A 149 -18.34 18.11 -10.33
N ALA A 150 -18.54 17.74 -9.05
CA ALA A 150 -17.66 16.82 -8.36
C ALA A 150 -17.75 15.39 -8.92
N VAL A 151 -18.95 14.96 -9.31
CA VAL A 151 -19.16 13.65 -9.94
C VAL A 151 -18.45 13.57 -11.28
N GLU A 152 -18.54 14.62 -12.11
CA GLU A 152 -17.86 14.66 -13.40
C GLU A 152 -16.33 14.70 -13.25
N ARG A 153 -15.80 15.45 -12.27
CA ARG A 153 -14.37 15.42 -11.94
C ARG A 153 -13.88 14.02 -11.56
N ILE A 154 -14.66 13.29 -10.76
CA ILE A 154 -14.34 11.90 -10.39
C ILE A 154 -14.42 10.98 -11.62
N ARG A 155 -15.42 11.15 -12.50
CA ARG A 155 -15.51 10.37 -13.75
C ARG A 155 -14.33 10.63 -14.68
N ALA A 156 -13.85 11.87 -14.72
CA ALA A 156 -12.65 12.26 -15.47
C ALA A 156 -11.33 11.80 -14.83
N GLY A 157 -11.38 10.99 -13.76
CA GLY A 157 -10.18 10.43 -13.13
C GLY A 157 -9.55 11.30 -12.04
N GLU A 158 -10.17 12.41 -11.64
CA GLU A 158 -9.62 13.23 -10.56
C GLU A 158 -9.75 12.50 -9.21
N ARG A 159 -8.64 12.42 -8.47
CA ARG A 159 -8.54 11.67 -7.21
C ARG A 159 -7.80 12.48 -6.17
N GLU A 160 -8.03 12.16 -4.89
CA GLU A 160 -7.17 12.66 -3.83
C GLU A 160 -5.73 12.18 -4.11
N GLY A 161 -4.81 13.13 -4.22
CA GLY A 161 -3.41 12.85 -4.46
C GLY A 161 -2.81 11.86 -3.45
N LEU A 162 -1.80 11.11 -3.90
CA LEU A 162 -1.02 10.23 -3.03
C LEU A 162 -0.57 11.01 -1.79
N LYS A 163 -0.89 10.50 -0.59
CA LYS A 163 -0.31 11.07 0.63
C LYS A 163 1.21 10.96 0.50
N PRO A 164 1.99 12.04 0.63
CA PRO A 164 3.43 11.91 0.82
C PRO A 164 3.66 11.11 2.10
N ARG A 165 4.03 9.84 1.99
CA ARG A 165 4.39 9.01 3.14
C ARG A 165 5.85 9.29 3.47
N GLY A 166 6.07 9.96 4.58
CA GLY A 166 7.41 10.22 5.13
C GLY A 166 7.90 11.63 4.88
N ARG A 167 8.71 12.11 5.83
CA ARG A 167 9.40 13.41 5.90
C ARG A 167 9.76 13.90 4.50
N LYS A 168 9.44 15.16 4.16
CA LYS A 168 9.97 15.87 2.97
C LYS A 168 11.39 15.36 2.74
N ARG A 169 11.68 14.80 1.55
CA ARG A 169 13.07 14.51 1.16
C ARG A 169 13.84 15.77 1.52
N SER A 170 14.73 15.68 2.50
CA SER A 170 15.66 16.77 2.74
C SER A 170 16.35 16.99 1.41
N ALA A 171 16.32 18.21 0.88
CA ALA A 171 17.03 18.56 -0.34
C ALA A 171 18.54 18.27 -0.21
N THR A 172 19.02 18.10 1.02
CA THR A 172 20.32 17.58 1.36
C THR A 172 20.36 16.05 1.24
N PRO A 173 21.21 15.50 0.35
CA PRO A 173 21.59 14.10 0.39
C PRO A 173 22.06 13.76 1.81
N LYS A 174 21.52 12.69 2.37
CA LYS A 174 22.01 12.18 3.65
C LYS A 174 23.47 11.77 3.43
N PRO A 175 24.42 12.18 4.27
CA PRO A 175 25.79 11.71 4.14
C PRO A 175 25.78 10.18 4.14
N PRO A 176 26.62 9.53 3.31
CA PRO A 176 26.72 8.08 3.30
C PRO A 176 26.96 7.59 4.73
N PRO A 177 26.36 6.44 5.12
CA PRO A 177 26.63 5.87 6.43
C PRO A 177 28.15 5.70 6.58
N PRO A 178 28.71 5.97 7.77
CA PRO A 178 30.12 5.78 8.02
C PRO A 178 30.49 4.32 7.71
N GLU A 179 31.65 4.13 7.07
CA GLU A 179 32.15 2.79 6.75
C GLU A 179 32.26 1.97 8.03
N LEU A 180 31.62 0.80 8.02
CA LEU A 180 31.71 -0.10 9.16
C LEU A 180 33.10 -0.75 9.16
N PRO A 181 33.73 -0.92 10.33
CA PRO A 181 34.96 -1.69 10.42
C PRO A 181 34.72 -3.14 9.95
N PRO A 182 35.73 -3.80 9.38
CA PRO A 182 35.61 -5.16 8.88
C PRO A 182 35.14 -6.12 9.98
N THR A 183 34.28 -7.07 9.61
CA THR A 183 33.74 -8.05 10.57
C THR A 183 34.87 -8.94 11.10
N ARG A 184 35.07 -8.95 12.42
CA ARG A 184 36.00 -9.86 13.11
C ARG A 184 35.24 -10.82 14.02
N SER A 185 35.68 -12.08 14.08
CA SER A 185 35.10 -13.12 14.94
C SER A 185 36.09 -13.50 16.02
N PHE A 186 35.68 -13.40 17.28
CA PHE A 186 36.49 -13.78 18.44
C PHE A 186 35.90 -15.05 19.06
N LYS A 187 36.72 -16.08 19.26
CA LYS A 187 36.31 -17.34 19.88
C LYS A 187 36.86 -17.46 21.31
N PRO A 188 36.13 -18.06 22.25
CA PRO A 188 36.64 -18.33 23.59
C PRO A 188 37.92 -19.17 23.54
N GLY A 189 38.97 -18.73 24.25
CA GLY A 189 40.25 -19.46 24.36
C GLY A 189 41.23 -19.28 23.19
N GLU A 190 40.81 -18.65 22.09
CA GLU A 190 41.66 -18.36 20.92
C GLU A 190 41.89 -16.86 20.72
N ALA A 191 41.01 -16.02 21.28
CA ALA A 191 41.10 -14.57 21.17
C ALA A 191 41.91 -13.95 22.31
N ASP A 192 42.86 -13.09 21.95
CA ASP A 192 43.55 -12.24 22.92
C ASP A 192 42.61 -11.13 23.43
N LEU A 193 42.70 -10.84 24.73
CA LEU A 193 41.95 -9.77 25.38
C LEU A 193 42.38 -8.39 24.85
N GLU A 194 43.66 -8.24 24.50
CA GLU A 194 44.19 -7.01 23.92
C GLU A 194 43.55 -6.74 22.54
N ASP A 195 43.47 -7.75 21.67
CA ASP A 195 42.85 -7.64 20.35
C ASP A 195 41.35 -7.32 20.40
N LEU A 196 40.63 -7.93 21.34
CA LEU A 196 39.21 -7.65 21.55
C LEU A 196 39.01 -6.20 22.02
N THR A 197 39.86 -5.73 22.94
CA THR A 197 39.80 -4.37 23.49
C THR A 197 40.11 -3.35 22.39
N ALA A 198 41.14 -3.59 21.58
CA ALA A 198 41.51 -2.74 20.46
C ALA A 198 40.37 -2.63 19.43
N PHE A 199 39.69 -3.73 19.12
CA PHE A 199 38.54 -3.73 18.21
C PHE A 199 37.33 -2.95 18.76
N VAL A 200 37.03 -3.06 20.05
CA VAL A 200 35.95 -2.26 20.67
C VAL A 200 36.28 -0.78 20.66
N GLN A 201 37.54 -0.42 20.91
CA GLN A 201 38.02 0.97 20.81
C GLN A 201 37.92 1.52 19.38
N GLU A 202 38.24 0.69 18.36
CA GLU A 202 38.07 1.03 16.94
C GLU A 202 36.61 1.39 16.61
N ILE A 203 35.65 0.59 17.11
CA ILE A 203 34.21 0.82 16.91
C ILE A 203 33.77 2.14 17.58
N TRP A 204 34.23 2.42 18.80
CA TRP A 204 33.89 3.66 19.49
C TRP A 204 34.53 4.90 18.85
N ALA A 205 35.77 4.79 18.38
CA ALA A 205 36.45 5.86 17.64
C ALA A 205 35.72 6.20 16.33
N ALA A 206 35.07 5.21 15.70
CA ALA A 206 34.20 5.40 14.55
C ALA A 206 32.80 5.97 14.89
N GLY A 207 32.53 6.28 16.17
CA GLY A 207 31.25 6.84 16.63
C GLY A 207 30.10 5.82 16.64
N LEU A 208 30.41 4.52 16.65
CA LEU A 208 29.45 3.43 16.60
C LEU A 208 29.23 2.83 18.01
N THR A 209 28.04 2.30 18.26
CA THR A 209 27.71 1.63 19.53
C THR A 209 27.86 0.10 19.40
N VAL A 210 28.53 -0.53 20.36
CA VAL A 210 28.66 -1.99 20.43
C VAL A 210 27.48 -2.60 21.20
N SER A 211 26.82 -3.61 20.63
CA SER A 211 25.83 -4.43 21.34
C SER A 211 26.19 -5.91 21.22
N VAL A 212 26.33 -6.60 22.35
CA VAL A 212 26.61 -8.04 22.39
C VAL A 212 25.28 -8.80 22.46
N ARG A 213 25.04 -9.73 21.53
CA ARG A 213 23.90 -10.64 21.57
C ARG A 213 24.39 -12.07 21.74
N ALA A 214 23.81 -12.78 22.70
CA ALA A 214 24.02 -14.21 22.83
C ALA A 214 23.43 -14.92 21.61
N LYS A 215 24.24 -15.76 20.95
CA LYS A 215 23.76 -16.67 19.90
C LYS A 215 23.03 -17.82 20.62
N ARG A 216 21.70 -17.87 20.48
CA ARG A 216 20.89 -19.01 20.91
C ARG A 216 20.97 -20.13 19.88
#